data_AF-A0A4Q2XMV6-F1
#
_entry.id   AF-A0A4Q2XMV6-F1
#
_cell.length_a   1.000
_cell.length_b   1.000
_cell.length_c   1.000
_cell.angle_alpha   90.00
_cell.angle_beta   90.00
_cell.angle_gamma   90.00
#
_symmetry.space_group_name_H-M   'P 1'
#
loop_
_entity.id
_entity.type
_entity.pdbx_description
1 polymer ?
#
loop_
_entity_poly.entity_id
_entity_poly.type
_entity_poly.pdbx_seq_one_letter_code
_entity_poly.pdbx_strand_id
1 'polypeptide(L)' 'MDLPEAIDLCLSLPGAEETTPFGPDVLVYKVGGKVFALTDPGDFPTRMNL' A
#
# COMPACT_ATOMS: atom_id res chain seq x y z
N MET A 1 10.63 10.19 3.23
CA MET A 1 9.88 9.25 2.40
C MET A 1 8.44 9.69 2.47
N ASP A 2 7.99 10.35 1.42
CA ASP A 2 6.61 10.80 1.30
C ASP A 2 5.73 9.63 0.83
N LEU A 3 4.41 9.74 0.99
CA LEU A 3 3.47 8.68 0.60
C LEU A 3 3.68 8.20 -0.85
N PRO A 4 3.84 9.06 -1.88
CA PRO A 4 4.05 8.60 -3.24
C PRO A 4 5.31 7.74 -3.41
N GLU A 5 6.41 8.09 -2.72
CA GLU A 5 7.66 7.32 -2.77
C GLU A 5 7.50 5.93 -2.13
N ALA A 6 6.73 5.84 -1.05
CA ALA A 6 6.43 4.57 -0.38
C ALA A 6 5.56 3.65 -1.26
N ILE A 7 4.61 4.23 -1.99
CA ILE A 7 3.75 3.51 -2.96
C ILE A 7 4.61 2.99 -4.11
N ASP A 8 5.44 3.85 -4.71
CA ASP A 8 6.35 3.46 -5.80
C ASP A 8 7.30 2.33 -5.36
N LEU A 9 7.80 2.38 -4.13
CA LEU A 9 8.63 1.32 -3.57
C LEU A 9 7.85 0.00 -3.44
N CYS A 10 6.63 0.02 -2.93
CA CYS A 10 5.80 -1.18 -2.81
C CYS A 10 5.50 -1.82 -4.17
N LEU A 11 5.22 -0.98 -5.19
CA LEU A 11 4.95 -1.42 -6.55
C LEU A 11 6.20 -1.88 -7.31
N SER A 12 7.39 -1.46 -6.87
CA SER A 12 8.66 -1.93 -7.44
C SER A 12 9.00 -3.40 -7.11
N LEU A 13 8.33 -3.98 -6.11
CA LEU A 13 8.58 -5.37 -5.71
C LEU A 13 8.06 -6.34 -6.79
N PRO A 14 8.85 -7.36 -7.18
CA PRO A 14 8.42 -8.35 -8.16
C PRO A 14 7.15 -9.09 -7.72
N GLY A 15 6.10 -9.01 -8.53
CA GLY A 15 4.80 -9.61 -8.22
C GLY A 15 3.99 -8.83 -7.18
N ALA A 16 4.31 -7.56 -6.97
CA ALA A 16 3.47 -6.65 -6.20
C ALA A 16 2.14 -6.40 -6.90
N GLU A 17 1.07 -6.44 -6.11
CA GLU A 17 -0.29 -6.12 -6.52
C GLU A 17 -0.88 -5.10 -5.55
N GLU A 18 -1.44 -4.02 -6.09
CA GLU A 18 -2.27 -3.08 -5.33
C GLU A 18 -3.73 -3.49 -5.41
N THR A 19 -4.39 -3.57 -4.26
CA THR A 19 -5.81 -3.95 -4.16
C THR A 19 -6.52 -3.12 -3.10
N THR A 20 -7.84 -3.04 -3.18
CA THR A 20 -8.69 -2.25 -2.27
C THR A 20 -9.76 -3.12 -1.59
N PRO A 21 -9.37 -4.16 -0.81
CA PRO A 21 -10.32 -5.10 -0.21
C PRO A 21 -11.22 -4.49 0.88
N PHE A 22 -10.84 -3.35 1.44
CA PHE A 22 -11.58 -2.67 2.52
C PHE A 22 -12.33 -1.41 2.05
N GLY A 23 -12.40 -1.18 0.73
CA GLY A 23 -12.98 0.03 0.15
C GLY A 23 -11.93 0.92 -0.53
N PRO A 24 -12.36 2.02 -1.16
CA PRO A 24 -11.49 2.88 -1.98
C PRO A 24 -10.45 3.67 -1.17
N ASP A 25 -10.65 3.78 0.15
CA ASP A 25 -9.81 4.62 1.01
C ASP A 25 -8.52 3.90 1.44
N VAL A 26 -8.53 2.57 1.50
CA VAL A 26 -7.39 1.77 1.98
C VAL A 26 -6.74 1.00 0.84
N LEU A 27 -5.49 1.35 0.57
CA LEU A 27 -4.64 0.65 -0.39
C LEU A 27 -3.93 -0.51 0.32
N VAL A 28 -4.01 -1.70 -0.27
CA VAL A 28 -3.40 -2.92 0.26
C VAL A 28 -2.46 -3.52 -0.78
N TYR A 29 -1.18 -3.63 -0.41
CA TYR A 29 -0.13 -4.18 -1.24
C TYR A 29 0.13 -5.64 -0.87
N LYS A 30 0.20 -6.48 -1.90
CA LYS A 30 0.37 -7.93 -1.76
C LYS A 30 1.47 -8.44 -2.68
N VAL A 31 2.14 -9.52 -2.27
CA VAL A 31 3.03 -10.32 -3.14
C VAL A 31 2.59 -11.77 -3.04
N GLY A 32 2.32 -12.41 -4.19
CA GLY A 32 1.88 -13.81 -4.23
C GLY A 32 0.61 -14.08 -3.41
N GLY A 33 -0.30 -13.11 -3.35
CA GLY A 33 -1.55 -13.19 -2.58
C GLY A 33 -1.44 -12.91 -1.08
N LYS A 34 -0.24 -12.59 -0.55
CA LYS A 34 -0.05 -12.22 0.86
C LYS A 34 0.14 -10.71 1.02
N VAL A 35 -0.59 -10.12 1.96
CA VAL A 35 -0.47 -8.70 2.31
C VAL A 35 0.85 -8.45 3.02
N PHE A 36 1.56 -7.40 2.61
CA PHE A 36 2.79 -6.94 3.26
C PHE A 36 2.78 -5.45 3.57
N ALA A 37 1.88 -4.67 2.98
CA ALA A 37 1.73 -3.26 3.34
C ALA A 37 0.29 -2.78 3.19
N LEU A 38 -0.11 -1.85 4.04
CA LEU A 38 -1.40 -1.15 3.93
C LEU A 38 -1.22 0.33 4.21
N THR A 39 -1.90 1.19 3.45
CA THR A 39 -1.88 2.64 3.65
C THR A 39 -3.25 3.27 3.39
N ASP A 40 -3.52 4.36 4.09
CA ASP A 40 -4.71 5.21 3.92
C ASP A 40 -4.24 6.62 3.56
N PRO A 41 -4.32 7.01 2.27
CA PRO A 41 -3.93 8.35 1.81
C PRO A 41 -4.81 9.48 2.36
N GLY A 42 -6.01 9.16 2.84
CA GLY A 42 -6.96 10.11 3.42
C GLY A 42 -6.69 10.44 4.88
N ASP A 43 -5.93 9.59 5.60
CA ASP A 43 -5.51 9.84 6.98
C ASP A 43 -4.28 10.77 7.02
N PHE A 44 -4.34 11.80 7.88
CA PHE A 44 -3.22 12.72 8.09
C PHE A 44 -2.87 12.83 9.59
N PRO A 45 -1.64 12.48 10.00
CA PRO A 45 -0.50 12.09 9.16
C PRO A 45 -0.68 10.68 8.58
N THR A 46 -0.30 10.53 7.30
CA THR A 46 -0.45 9.25 6.60
C THR A 46 0.33 8.14 7.30
N ARG A 47 -0.34 6.99 7.46
CA ARG A 47 0.23 5.81 8.11
C ARG A 47 0.41 4.69 7.10
N MET A 48 1.50 3.96 7.26
CA MET A 48 1.77 2.72 6.53
C MET A 48 2.11 1.64 7.55
N ASN A 49 1.40 0.52 7.49
CA ASN A 49 1.71 -0.68 8.25
C ASN A 49 2.42 -1.67 7.33
N LEU A 50 3.52 -2.26 7.82
CA LEU A 50 4.39 -3.23 7.13
C LEU A 50 4.37 -4.57 7.87
#